data_AF-A0A1N6JHB9-F1
#
_entry.id   AF-A0A1N6JHB9-F1
#
_cell.length_a   1.000
_cell.length_b   1.000
_cell.length_c   1.000
_cell.angle_alpha   90.00
_cell.angle_beta   90.00
_cell.angle_gamma   90.00
#
_symmetry.space_group_name_H-M   'P 1'
#
loop_
_entity.id
_entity.type
_entity.pdbx_description
1 polymer ?
#
loop_
_entity_poly.entity_id
_entity_poly.type
_entity_poly.pdbx_seq_one_letter_code
_entity_poly.pdbx_strand_id
1 'polypeptide(L)'
;MKTGKYSKVLSVLVVLLAFAPMSLFASVQDNSNELDHDILAKQHENSARKMQAQIKEQEDILKNKPRGSYYGRTGQKIKSRVAHRIHQYEKIATAHQDKATYHYKMAAEQSNGQTSAQINGTKGRSDSHHGSL
;
A
#
# COMPACT_ATOMS: atom_id res chain seq x y z
N MET A 1 -6.78 46.38 -36.59
CA MET A 1 -6.38 46.27 -35.16
C MET A 1 -7.06 45.03 -34.59
N LYS A 2 -6.34 43.89 -34.60
CA LYS A 2 -5.67 43.22 -33.47
C LYS A 2 -6.59 42.19 -32.77
N THR A 3 -6.38 40.93 -33.16
CA THR A 3 -6.91 39.72 -32.54
C THR A 3 -6.23 39.47 -31.18
N GLY A 4 -7.03 39.40 -30.11
CA GLY A 4 -6.55 39.05 -28.78
C GLY A 4 -6.30 37.54 -28.65
N LYS A 5 -5.14 37.09 -29.12
CA LYS A 5 -4.60 35.76 -28.85
C LYS A 5 -3.96 35.75 -27.45
N TYR A 6 -4.70 35.38 -26.41
CA TYR A 6 -4.12 35.05 -25.09
C TYR A 6 -4.90 33.93 -24.40
N SER A 7 -4.98 32.77 -25.03
CA SER A 7 -5.36 31.53 -24.36
C SER A 7 -4.35 30.47 -24.77
N LYS A 8 -3.18 30.43 -24.10
CA LYS A 8 -2.22 29.29 -23.97
C LYS A 8 -0.99 29.66 -23.11
N VAL A 9 -1.12 30.42 -22.01
CA VAL A 9 0.05 30.72 -21.15
C VAL A 9 -0.10 30.26 -19.70
N LEU A 10 -1.31 29.91 -19.22
CA LEU A 10 -1.48 29.31 -17.90
C LEU A 10 -1.43 27.78 -17.95
N SER A 11 -0.48 27.21 -18.70
CA SER A 11 -0.32 25.75 -18.83
C SER A 11 1.10 25.25 -18.53
N VAL A 12 2.06 26.12 -18.18
CA VAL A 12 3.47 25.70 -18.01
C VAL A 12 4.10 26.28 -16.74
N LEU A 13 3.36 26.34 -15.64
CA LEU A 13 3.95 26.67 -14.35
C LEU A 13 3.36 25.87 -13.20
N VAL A 14 3.33 24.55 -13.34
CA VAL A 14 3.32 23.66 -12.18
C VAL A 14 4.16 22.43 -12.55
N VAL A 15 5.38 22.42 -12.00
CA VAL A 15 6.15 21.23 -11.66
C VAL A 15 6.99 20.61 -12.79
N LEU A 16 8.12 21.29 -13.03
CA LEU A 16 9.40 20.63 -13.26
C LEU A 16 9.86 20.02 -11.90
N LEU A 17 9.31 18.85 -11.54
CA LEU A 17 9.95 17.97 -10.56
C LEU A 17 10.58 16.84 -11.36
N ALA A 18 11.91 16.87 -11.36
CA ALA A 18 12.83 15.88 -11.87
C ALA A 18 12.20 14.51 -12.16
N PHE A 19 12.14 14.15 -13.45
CA PHE A 19 12.31 12.76 -13.86
C PHE A 19 13.73 12.32 -13.49
N ALA A 20 14.02 12.20 -12.20
CA ALA A 20 14.98 11.22 -11.78
C ALA A 20 14.32 9.86 -12.09
N PRO A 21 14.99 8.91 -12.76
CA PRO A 21 14.55 7.54 -12.61
C PRO A 21 14.53 7.29 -11.09
N MET A 22 13.39 6.86 -10.54
CA MET A 22 13.41 6.15 -9.27
C MET A 22 14.12 4.80 -9.50
N SER A 23 15.37 4.83 -9.93
CA SER A 23 16.35 3.78 -9.62
C SER A 23 16.78 4.00 -8.17
N LEU A 24 15.80 3.92 -7.25
CA LEU A 24 16.01 3.63 -5.84
C LEU A 24 15.62 2.17 -5.58
N PHE A 25 15.96 1.30 -6.53
CA PHE A 25 15.92 -0.15 -6.40
C PHE A 25 17.19 -0.68 -7.06
N ALA A 26 18.33 -0.30 -6.51
CA ALA A 26 19.58 -1.00 -6.75
C ALA A 26 20.16 -1.38 -5.38
N SER A 27 20.47 -2.67 -5.23
CA SER A 27 20.93 -3.37 -4.02
C SER A 27 19.76 -3.83 -3.13
N VAL A 28 19.37 -5.10 -3.02
CA VAL A 28 20.06 -6.39 -3.19
C VAL A 28 19.03 -7.37 -3.76
N GLN A 29 19.26 -7.92 -4.95
CA GLN A 29 18.63 -9.19 -5.34
C GLN A 29 19.75 -10.19 -5.49
N ASP A 30 20.26 -10.61 -4.34
CA ASP A 30 20.89 -11.91 -4.25
C ASP A 30 19.73 -12.92 -4.19
N ASN A 31 19.57 -13.62 -5.31
CA ASN A 31 19.19 -15.03 -5.37
C ASN A 31 17.96 -15.58 -4.59
N SER A 32 16.80 -14.91 -4.55
CA SER A 32 15.56 -15.65 -4.23
C SER A 32 14.33 -15.08 -4.94
N ASN A 33 13.94 -15.73 -6.05
CA ASN A 33 12.59 -15.69 -6.62
C ASN A 33 11.54 -16.33 -5.69
N GLU A 34 11.73 -16.25 -4.38
CA GLU A 34 10.73 -16.54 -3.37
C GLU A 34 10.10 -15.20 -3.04
N LEU A 35 8.82 -15.03 -3.40
CA LEU A 35 8.07 -13.79 -3.17
C LEU A 35 8.23 -13.39 -1.70
N ASP A 36 8.96 -12.31 -1.43
CA ASP A 36 9.13 -11.80 -0.07
C ASP A 36 7.76 -11.38 0.47
N HIS A 37 7.18 -12.27 1.28
CA HIS A 37 5.86 -12.09 1.83
C HIS A 37 5.82 -10.92 2.82
N ASP A 38 6.93 -10.49 3.41
CA ASP A 38 6.97 -9.28 4.25
C ASP A 38 6.77 -8.01 3.40
N ILE A 39 7.42 -7.94 2.22
CA ILE A 39 7.22 -6.82 1.29
C ILE A 39 5.77 -6.75 0.81
N LEU A 40 5.19 -7.89 0.40
CA LEU A 40 3.79 -7.94 -0.05
C LEU A 40 2.82 -7.56 1.07
N ALA A 41 3.07 -8.01 2.30
CA ALA A 41 2.25 -7.66 3.46
C ALA A 41 2.24 -6.14 3.69
N LYS A 42 3.42 -5.51 3.71
CA LYS A 42 3.57 -4.06 3.87
C LYS A 42 2.91 -3.25 2.75
N GLN A 43 2.96 -3.73 1.50
CA GLN A 43 2.27 -3.08 0.38
C GLN A 43 0.76 -3.09 0.56
N HIS A 44 0.20 -4.24 0.96
CA HIS A 44 -1.22 -4.37 1.23
C HIS A 44 -1.65 -3.53 2.44
N GLU A 45 -0.85 -3.52 3.52
CA GLU A 45 -1.10 -2.70 4.70
C GLU A 45 -1.12 -1.20 4.36
N ASN A 46 -0.14 -0.71 3.59
CA ASN A 46 -0.10 0.68 3.15
C ASN A 46 -1.30 1.05 2.29
N SER A 47 -1.76 0.12 1.43
CA SER A 47 -2.97 0.32 0.64
C SER A 47 -4.22 0.41 1.51
N ALA A 48 -4.34 -0.43 2.55
CA ALA A 48 -5.44 -0.34 3.52
C ALA A 48 -5.44 1.00 4.26
N ARG A 49 -4.27 1.47 4.73
CA ARG A 49 -4.12 2.79 5.37
C ARG A 49 -4.53 3.93 4.44
N LYS A 50 -4.20 3.85 3.15
CA LYS A 50 -4.62 4.84 2.16
C LYS A 50 -6.14 4.88 2.02
N MET A 51 -6.82 3.72 1.99
CA MET A 51 -8.29 3.68 1.95
C MET A 51 -8.91 4.27 3.23
N GLN A 52 -8.33 3.97 4.40
CA GLN A 52 -8.77 4.56 5.66
C GLN A 52 -8.63 6.10 5.68
N ALA A 53 -7.55 6.63 5.10
CA ALA A 53 -7.40 8.08 4.94
C ALA A 53 -8.49 8.68 4.04
N GLN A 54 -8.83 8.00 2.94
CA GLN A 54 -9.91 8.43 2.04
C GLN A 54 -11.30 8.36 2.70
N ILE A 55 -11.56 7.38 3.58
CA ILE A 55 -12.79 7.32 4.39
C ILE A 55 -12.89 8.58 5.27
N LYS A 56 -11.82 8.91 5.99
CA LYS A 56 -11.79 10.11 6.85
C LYS A 56 -12.04 11.40 6.06
N GLU A 57 -11.48 11.51 4.87
CA GLU A 57 -11.74 12.65 3.97
C GLU A 57 -13.22 12.74 3.55
N GLN A 58 -13.84 11.60 3.18
CA GLN A 58 -15.26 11.58 2.83
C GLN A 58 -16.17 11.91 4.04
N GLU A 59 -15.82 11.46 5.24
CA GLU A 59 -16.54 11.83 6.45
C GLU A 59 -16.41 13.33 6.76
N ASP A 60 -15.23 13.90 6.57
CA ASP A 60 -14.98 15.32 6.82
C ASP A 60 -15.81 16.21 5.89
N ILE A 61 -15.96 15.81 4.61
CA ILE A 61 -16.87 16.47 3.65
C ILE A 61 -18.30 16.53 4.20
N LEU A 62 -18.77 15.47 4.88
CA LEU A 62 -20.11 15.44 5.48
C LEU A 62 -20.22 16.28 6.75
N LYS A 63 -19.16 16.34 7.56
CA LYS A 63 -19.11 17.07 8.82
C LYS A 63 -19.04 18.60 8.60
N ASN A 64 -18.27 19.04 7.61
CA ASN A 64 -17.95 20.46 7.42
C ASN A 64 -18.98 21.26 6.60
N LYS A 65 -19.99 20.60 6.02
CA LYS A 65 -21.02 21.30 5.25
C LYS A 65 -22.18 21.73 6.17
N PRO A 66 -22.75 22.95 5.99
CA PRO A 66 -23.92 23.37 6.77
C PRO A 66 -25.05 22.36 6.69
N ARG A 67 -25.73 22.05 7.80
CA ARG A 67 -26.82 21.05 7.84
C ARG A 67 -27.89 21.28 6.76
N GLY A 68 -28.16 22.56 6.46
CA GLY A 68 -29.03 23.04 5.38
C GLY A 68 -28.69 22.53 3.97
N SER A 69 -27.40 22.30 3.71
CA SER A 69 -26.88 21.96 2.39
C SER A 69 -27.28 20.57 1.88
N TYR A 70 -27.81 19.71 2.75
CA TYR A 70 -28.19 18.36 2.40
C TYR A 70 -29.71 18.15 2.30
N TYR A 71 -30.49 19.22 2.35
CA TYR A 71 -31.92 19.16 2.10
C TYR A 71 -32.24 19.12 0.60
N GLY A 72 -33.44 18.65 0.29
CA GLY A 72 -33.89 18.46 -1.08
C GLY A 72 -33.19 17.30 -1.81
N ARG A 73 -33.62 17.06 -3.05
CA ARG A 73 -33.19 15.89 -3.85
C ARG A 73 -31.69 15.88 -4.12
N THR A 74 -31.11 17.05 -4.41
CA THR A 74 -29.66 17.19 -4.66
C THR A 74 -28.84 16.90 -3.41
N GLY A 75 -29.25 17.43 -2.25
CA GLY A 75 -28.58 17.19 -0.99
C GLY A 75 -28.58 15.72 -0.58
N GLN A 76 -29.73 15.04 -0.71
CA GLN A 76 -29.85 13.59 -0.49
C GLN A 76 -28.96 12.78 -1.45
N LYS A 77 -28.90 13.18 -2.73
CA LYS A 77 -28.03 12.54 -3.73
C LYS A 77 -26.55 12.66 -3.37
N ILE A 78 -26.12 13.80 -2.82
CA ILE A 78 -24.74 13.98 -2.33
C ILE A 78 -24.47 13.04 -1.16
N LYS A 79 -25.35 12.99 -0.16
CA LYS A 79 -25.21 12.07 0.99
C LYS A 79 -25.08 10.61 0.55
N SER A 80 -25.97 10.17 -0.33
CA SER A 80 -25.95 8.80 -0.85
C SER A 80 -24.64 8.48 -1.59
N ARG A 81 -24.15 9.40 -2.43
CA ARG A 81 -22.88 9.24 -3.14
C ARG A 81 -21.68 9.13 -2.19
N VAL A 82 -21.64 9.97 -1.16
CA VAL A 82 -20.54 9.94 -0.18
C VAL A 82 -20.60 8.66 0.67
N ALA A 83 -21.79 8.27 1.14
CA ALA A 83 -21.98 7.01 1.86
C ALA A 83 -21.56 5.80 1.02
N HIS A 84 -21.91 5.78 -0.27
CA HIS A 84 -21.47 4.72 -1.19
C HIS A 84 -19.95 4.68 -1.33
N ARG A 85 -19.28 5.83 -1.45
CA ARG A 85 -17.80 5.89 -1.52
C ARG A 85 -17.14 5.36 -0.25
N ILE A 86 -17.63 5.76 0.92
CA ILE A 86 -17.15 5.27 2.21
C ILE A 86 -17.24 3.75 2.25
N HIS A 87 -18.42 3.20 1.93
CA HIS A 87 -18.63 1.75 1.91
C HIS A 87 -17.68 1.03 0.94
N GLN A 88 -17.44 1.59 -0.24
CA GLN A 88 -16.50 1.01 -1.20
C GLN A 88 -15.06 1.02 -0.68
N TYR A 89 -14.62 2.12 -0.05
CA TYR A 89 -13.29 2.19 0.54
C TYR A 89 -13.12 1.26 1.73
N GLU A 90 -14.16 1.06 2.55
CA GLU A 90 -14.15 0.08 3.64
C GLU A 90 -13.93 -1.33 3.10
N LYS A 91 -14.69 -1.73 2.08
CA LYS A 91 -14.52 -3.05 1.45
C LYS A 91 -13.11 -3.27 0.90
N ILE A 92 -12.55 -2.25 0.25
CA ILE A 92 -11.18 -2.32 -0.29
C ILE A 92 -10.16 -2.37 0.86
N ALA A 93 -10.34 -1.56 1.91
CA ALA A 93 -9.46 -1.56 3.08
C ALA A 93 -9.41 -2.93 3.74
N THR A 94 -10.58 -3.56 3.99
CA THR A 94 -10.67 -4.91 4.56
C THR A 94 -9.98 -5.93 3.66
N ALA A 95 -10.25 -5.92 2.35
CA ALA A 95 -9.61 -6.86 1.43
C ALA A 95 -8.07 -6.72 1.39
N HIS A 96 -7.55 -5.50 1.52
CA HIS A 96 -6.12 -5.28 1.65
C HIS A 96 -5.58 -5.73 3.01
N GLN A 97 -6.31 -5.51 4.11
CA GLN A 97 -5.92 -5.97 5.43
C GLN A 97 -5.87 -7.50 5.54
N ASP A 98 -6.83 -8.20 4.92
CA ASP A 98 -6.85 -9.67 4.87
C ASP A 98 -5.64 -10.21 4.11
N LYS A 99 -5.30 -9.59 2.97
CA LYS A 99 -4.10 -9.95 2.19
C LYS A 99 -2.81 -9.66 2.94
N ALA A 100 -2.74 -8.53 3.65
CA ALA A 100 -1.58 -8.22 4.48
C ALA A 100 -1.38 -9.27 5.57
N THR A 101 -2.46 -9.65 6.25
CA THR A 101 -2.45 -10.69 7.30
C THR A 101 -2.02 -12.04 6.74
N TYR A 102 -2.54 -12.42 5.57
CA TYR A 102 -2.14 -13.64 4.87
C TYR A 102 -0.62 -13.65 4.60
N HIS A 103 -0.09 -12.58 4.02
CA HIS A 103 1.33 -12.52 3.70
C HIS A 103 2.23 -12.46 4.96
N TYR A 104 1.84 -11.74 6.02
CA TYR A 104 2.59 -11.79 7.28
C TYR A 104 2.65 -13.21 7.87
N LYS A 105 1.55 -13.98 7.77
CA LYS A 105 1.54 -15.38 8.19
C LYS A 105 2.52 -16.23 7.37
N MET A 106 2.52 -16.07 6.04
CA MET A 106 3.43 -16.82 5.17
C MET A 106 4.90 -16.46 5.45
N ALA A 107 5.21 -15.19 5.69
CA ALA A 107 6.56 -14.74 6.06
C ALA A 107 7.04 -15.37 7.38
N ALA A 108 6.14 -15.49 8.37
CA ALA A 108 6.45 -16.16 9.65
C ALA A 108 6.65 -17.68 9.50
N GLU A 109 5.93 -18.33 8.59
CA GLU A 109 6.10 -19.75 8.30
C GLU A 109 7.44 -20.02 7.60
N GLN A 110 7.84 -19.16 6.65
CA GLN A 110 9.13 -19.25 5.97
C GLN A 110 10.31 -19.12 6.95
N SER A 111 10.27 -18.13 7.85
CA SER A 111 11.35 -17.93 8.82
C SER A 111 11.50 -19.11 9.81
N ASN A 112 10.37 -19.70 10.24
CA ASN A 112 10.38 -20.88 11.10
C ASN A 112 10.91 -22.14 10.39
N GLY A 113 10.56 -22.32 9.10
CA GLY A 113 11.05 -23.43 8.28
C GLY A 113 12.56 -23.34 8.02
N GLN A 114 13.07 -22.15 7.70
CA GLN A 114 14.51 -21.90 7.53
C GLN A 114 15.30 -22.15 8.81
N THR A 115 14.78 -21.73 9.96
CA THR A 115 15.41 -21.99 11.27
C THR A 115 15.56 -23.48 11.54
N SER A 116 14.55 -24.28 11.19
CA SER A 116 14.54 -25.73 11.38
C SER A 116 15.50 -26.48 10.45
N ALA A 117 15.71 -25.99 9.22
CA ALA A 117 16.69 -26.53 8.30
C ALA A 117 18.14 -26.24 8.75
N GLN A 118 18.41 -25.05 9.29
CA GLN A 118 19.75 -24.65 9.76
C GLN A 118 20.21 -25.41 11.02
N ILE A 119 19.31 -25.67 11.98
CA ILE A 119 19.65 -26.48 13.18
C ILE A 119 19.95 -27.95 12.85
N ASN A 120 19.29 -28.53 11.83
CA ASN A 120 19.59 -29.89 11.39
C ASN A 120 20.90 -29.98 10.59
N GLY A 121 21.25 -28.95 9.82
CA GLY A 121 22.51 -28.88 9.07
C GLY A 121 23.76 -28.68 9.95
N THR A 122 23.62 -27.99 11.09
CA THR A 122 24.73 -27.77 12.03
C THR A 122 24.98 -28.97 12.94
N LYS A 123 23.93 -29.74 13.27
CA LYS A 123 24.06 -30.98 14.07
C LYS A 123 24.77 -32.12 13.32
N GLY A 124 24.67 -32.18 11.99
CA GLY A 124 25.36 -33.20 11.18
C GLY A 124 26.85 -32.96 10.93
N ARG A 125 27.41 -31.79 11.34
CA ARG A 125 28.80 -31.42 11.05
C ARG A 125 29.73 -31.46 12.27
N SER A 126 29.18 -31.69 13.47
CA SER A 126 29.94 -31.74 14.73
C SER A 126 30.47 -33.13 15.10
N ASP A 127 30.00 -34.20 14.44
CA ASP A 127 30.27 -35.58 14.89
C ASP A 127 31.40 -36.30 14.11
N SER A 128 32.14 -35.59 13.24
CA SER A 128 33.16 -36.22 12.37
C SER A 128 34.62 -35.83 12.67
N HIS A 129 34.97 -35.41 13.89
CA HIS A 129 36.37 -35.28 14.32
C HIS A 129 36.59 -35.80 15.74
N HIS A 130 36.57 -37.12 15.91
CA HIS A 130 37.40 -37.78 16.93
C HIS A 130 37.67 -39.22 16.49
N GLY A 131 38.86 -39.47 15.94
CA GLY A 131 39.27 -40.81 15.53
C GLY A 131 40.35 -40.83 14.47
N SER A 132 41.53 -40.30 14.77
CA SER A 132 42.76 -40.82 14.16
C SER A 132 43.97 -40.53 15.03
N LEU A 133 44.65 -41.66 15.32
CA LEU A 133 45.99 -41.86 15.89
C LEU A 133 46.11 -41.79 17.41
#